data_AF-A0A1Y3B7H1-F1
#
_entry.id   AF-A0A1Y3B7H1-F1
#
_cell.length_a   1.000
_cell.length_b   1.000
_cell.length_c   1.000
_cell.angle_alpha   90.00
_cell.angle_beta   90.00
_cell.angle_gamma   90.00
#
_symmetry.space_group_name_H-M   'P 1'
#
loop_
_entity.id
_entity.type
_entity.pdbx_description
1 polymer ?
#
loop_
_entity_poly.entity_id
_entity_poly.type
_entity_poly.pdbx_seq_one_letter_code
_entity_poly.pdbx_strand_id
1 'polypeptide(L)'
;MFLKAAEVYSLMEQLVNLAMKSLISDEKQHLLASIDNNKSSKNSHPASKKLKILKRDLDARAMCENYKITFRLPMDEKLDGTLPCTLWTPYNKQHVWGKMYLSNNYICFESRVCLFSMIVECF
;
A
#
# COMPACT_ATOMS: atom_id res chain seq x y z
N MET A 1 3.61 -23.43 24.26
CA MET A 1 3.64 -22.84 25.61
C MET A 1 2.35 -22.06 25.77
N PHE A 2 1.37 -22.60 26.48
CA PHE A 2 0.06 -21.97 26.64
C PHE A 2 0.16 -20.90 27.73
N LEU A 3 -0.06 -19.62 27.38
CA LEU A 3 -0.15 -18.55 28.37
C LEU A 3 -1.39 -18.82 29.24
N LYS A 4 -1.23 -18.75 30.56
CA LYS A 4 -2.38 -18.79 31.47
C LYS A 4 -3.27 -17.59 31.18
N ALA A 5 -4.59 -17.71 31.37
CA ALA A 5 -5.53 -16.64 31.04
C ALA A 5 -5.11 -15.28 31.66
N ALA A 6 -4.62 -15.28 32.90
CA ALA A 6 -4.11 -14.10 33.59
C ALA A 6 -2.91 -13.42 32.89
N GLU A 7 -2.00 -14.20 32.29
CA GLU A 7 -0.84 -13.68 31.57
C GLU A 7 -1.28 -13.02 30.26
N VAL A 8 -2.30 -13.56 29.59
CA VAL A 8 -2.88 -12.98 28.37
C VAL A 8 -3.55 -11.63 28.67
N TYR A 9 -4.31 -11.54 29.77
CA TYR A 9 -4.92 -10.26 30.19
C TYR A 9 -3.87 -9.20 30.51
N SER A 10 -2.81 -9.56 31.25
CA SER A 10 -1.72 -8.64 31.56
C SER A 10 -0.99 -8.16 30.30
N LEU A 11 -0.73 -9.06 29.35
CA LEU A 11 -0.11 -8.71 28.08
C LEU A 11 -1.02 -7.79 27.24
N MET A 12 -2.32 -8.07 27.20
CA MET A 12 -3.30 -7.25 26.50
C MET A 12 -3.36 -5.84 27.10
N GLU A 13 -3.34 -5.72 28.42
CA GLU A 13 -3.31 -4.44 29.13
C GLU A 13 -2.04 -3.64 28.82
N GLN A 14 -0.88 -4.30 28.76
CA GLN A 14 0.38 -3.65 28.39
C GLN A 14 0.36 -3.10 26.96
N LEU A 15 -0.19 -3.87 26.01
CA LEU A 15 -0.33 -3.44 24.62
C LEU A 15 -1.28 -2.24 24.49
N VAL A 16 -2.39 -2.27 25.22
CA VAL A 16 -3.38 -1.18 25.26
C VAL A 16 -2.76 0.09 25.85
N ASN A 17 -2.00 -0.01 26.94
CA ASN A 17 -1.31 1.13 27.54
C ASN A 17 -0.23 1.71 26.63
N LEU A 18 0.51 0.86 25.90
CA LEU A 18 1.49 1.30 24.92
C LEU A 18 0.83 2.04 23.74
N ALA A 19 -0.29 1.52 23.24
CA ALA A 19 -1.05 2.13 22.16
C ALA A 19 -1.64 3.49 22.60
N MET A 20 -2.25 3.58 23.77
CA MET A 20 -2.75 4.85 24.33
C MET A 20 -1.63 5.87 24.52
N LYS A 21 -0.48 5.44 25.06
CA LYS A 21 0.68 6.32 25.19
C LYS A 21 1.18 6.81 23.84
N SER A 22 1.16 5.97 22.81
CA SER A 22 1.49 6.35 21.43
C SER A 22 0.54 7.40 20.88
N LEU A 23 -0.79 7.21 21.04
CA LEU A 23 -1.82 8.15 20.57
C LEU A 23 -1.75 9.50 21.30
N ILE A 24 -1.50 9.50 22.61
CA ILE A 24 -1.37 10.75 23.38
C ILE A 24 -0.06 11.47 23.04
N SER A 25 1.00 10.72 22.69
CA SER A 25 2.28 11.28 22.25
C SER A 25 2.30 11.77 20.79
N ASP A 26 1.13 11.88 20.14
CA ASP A 26 0.97 12.34 18.74
C ASP A 26 1.41 13.80 18.47
N GLU A 27 2.16 14.44 19.37
CA GLU A 27 3.06 15.55 18.99
C GLU A 27 4.01 15.14 17.85
N LYS A 28 4.33 13.85 17.71
CA LYS A 28 5.18 13.35 16.61
C LYS A 28 4.46 13.25 15.27
N GLN A 29 3.13 13.08 15.25
CA GLN A 29 2.34 13.08 14.01
C GLN A 29 2.10 14.49 13.49
N HIS A 30 2.03 15.49 14.37
CA HIS A 30 1.94 16.88 13.96
C HIS A 30 3.23 17.36 13.25
N LEU A 31 4.40 16.77 13.54
CA LEU A 31 5.65 17.05 12.81
C LEU A 31 5.72 16.40 11.42
N LEU A 32 4.96 15.33 11.16
CA LEU A 32 4.87 14.70 9.85
C LEU A 32 3.79 15.37 8.98
N ALA A 33 2.67 15.77 9.59
CA ALA A 33 1.58 16.48 8.91
C ALA A 33 1.92 17.96 8.60
N SER A 34 2.77 18.62 9.39
CA SER A 34 3.24 19.99 9.11
C SER A 34 4.30 20.07 8.00
N ILE A 35 4.92 18.94 7.60
CA ILE A 35 5.83 18.91 6.44
C ILE A 35 5.05 18.90 5.12
N ASP A 36 3.83 18.34 5.09
CA ASP A 36 3.02 18.28 3.86
C ASP A 36 2.29 19.61 3.54
N ASN A 37 2.13 20.50 4.53
CA ASN A 37 1.41 21.77 4.36
C ASN A 37 2.29 23.00 4.07
N ASN A 38 3.63 22.89 4.07
CA ASN A 38 4.52 24.00 3.70
C ASN A 38 4.93 23.95 2.22
N LYS A 39 3.94 24.12 1.33
CA LYS A 39 4.17 24.58 -0.07
C LYS A 39 4.49 26.08 -0.09
N SER A 40 5.63 26.49 0.47
CA SER A 40 6.28 27.78 0.14
C SER A 40 7.46 28.07 1.07
N SER A 41 8.60 27.41 0.84
CA SER A 41 9.87 28.12 1.07
C SER A 41 10.99 27.49 0.25
N LYS A 42 11.51 28.30 -0.65
CA LYS A 42 12.73 28.05 -1.41
C LYS A 42 13.87 27.92 -0.42
N ASN A 43 14.31 26.70 -0.11
CA ASN A 43 15.68 26.46 0.34
C ASN A 43 16.14 25.04 0.00
N SER A 44 17.08 24.99 -0.92
CA SER A 44 17.77 23.81 -1.41
C SER A 44 18.73 23.26 -0.35
N HIS A 45 18.30 22.24 0.40
CA HIS A 45 19.23 21.35 1.11
C HIS A 45 19.31 19.99 0.38
N PRO A 46 20.51 19.51 0.01
CA PRO A 46 20.69 18.27 -0.76
C PRO A 46 20.32 16.98 0.01
N ALA A 47 20.17 17.06 1.34
CA ALA A 47 19.78 15.93 2.19
C ALA A 47 18.28 15.58 2.11
N SER A 48 17.40 16.55 1.84
CA SER A 48 15.94 16.32 1.77
C SER A 48 15.50 15.62 0.48
N LYS A 49 16.29 15.72 -0.59
CA LYS A 49 16.03 15.02 -1.86
C LYS A 49 16.26 13.52 -1.74
N LYS A 50 17.32 13.12 -1.02
CA LYS A 50 17.64 11.69 -0.77
C LYS A 50 16.52 11.00 0.01
N LEU A 51 16.01 11.63 1.07
CA LEU A 51 14.88 11.12 1.84
C LEU A 51 13.59 10.96 1.00
N LYS A 52 13.33 11.90 0.07
CA LYS A 52 12.18 11.80 -0.85
C LYS A 52 12.33 10.67 -1.88
N ILE A 53 13.55 10.38 -2.33
CA ILE A 53 13.84 9.26 -3.24
C ILE A 53 13.68 7.92 -2.51
N LEU A 54 14.26 7.80 -1.31
CA LEU A 54 14.13 6.61 -0.47
C LEU A 54 12.67 6.25 -0.16
N LYS A 55 11.84 7.26 0.14
CA LYS A 55 10.40 7.05 0.37
C LYS A 55 9.70 6.50 -0.88
N ARG A 56 9.97 7.08 -2.05
CA ARG A 56 9.38 6.63 -3.33
C ARG A 56 9.79 5.20 -3.67
N ASP A 57 11.06 4.86 -3.46
CA ASP A 57 11.56 3.51 -3.72
C ASP A 57 10.90 2.47 -2.79
N LEU A 58 10.69 2.84 -1.53
CA LEU A 58 10.01 1.98 -0.56
C LEU A 58 8.53 1.80 -0.93
N ASP A 59 7.83 2.88 -1.28
CA ASP A 59 6.44 2.84 -1.70
C ASP A 59 6.28 1.99 -2.98
N ALA A 60 7.18 2.15 -3.96
CA ALA A 60 7.18 1.36 -5.19
C ALA A 60 7.40 -0.13 -4.92
N ARG A 61 8.30 -0.48 -3.99
CA ARG A 61 8.53 -1.87 -3.57
C ARG A 61 7.32 -2.46 -2.88
N ALA A 62 6.70 -1.72 -1.96
CA ALA A 62 5.48 -2.14 -1.28
C ALA A 62 4.34 -2.38 -2.28
N MET A 63 4.20 -1.52 -3.29
CA MET A 63 3.23 -1.72 -4.37
C MET A 63 3.52 -2.96 -5.22
N CYS A 64 4.78 -3.19 -5.61
CA CYS A 64 5.18 -4.39 -6.35
C CYS A 64 4.92 -5.67 -5.55
N GLU A 65 5.24 -5.68 -4.25
CA GLU A 65 5.03 -6.83 -3.38
C GLU A 65 3.53 -7.11 -3.19
N ASN A 66 2.74 -6.07 -2.92
CA ASN A 66 1.29 -6.21 -2.81
C ASN A 66 0.68 -6.72 -4.13
N TYR A 67 1.08 -6.17 -5.28
CA TYR A 67 0.67 -6.64 -6.60
C TYR A 67 0.92 -8.14 -6.79
N LYS A 68 2.13 -8.61 -6.47
CA LYS A 68 2.48 -10.04 -6.54
C LYS A 68 1.61 -10.91 -5.64
N ILE A 69 1.34 -10.46 -4.41
CA ILE A 69 0.50 -11.20 -3.46
C ILE A 69 -0.96 -11.24 -3.94
N THR A 70 -1.51 -10.09 -4.36
CA THR A 70 -2.91 -9.97 -4.81
C THR A 70 -3.21 -10.86 -6.01
N PHE A 71 -2.31 -10.90 -6.99
CA PHE A 71 -2.50 -11.69 -8.23
C PHE A 71 -1.76 -13.03 -8.23
N ARG A 72 -1.07 -13.39 -7.13
CA ARG A 72 -0.29 -14.62 -6.98
C ARG A 72 0.74 -14.83 -8.10
N LEU A 73 1.47 -13.77 -8.42
CA LEU A 73 2.46 -13.75 -9.50
C LEU A 73 3.84 -14.25 -9.04
N PRO A 74 4.72 -14.66 -9.98
CA PRO A 74 6.09 -15.02 -9.67
C PRO A 74 6.87 -13.89 -8.99
N MET A 75 7.88 -14.25 -8.19
CA MET A 75 8.66 -13.26 -7.42
C MET A 75 9.47 -12.29 -8.28
N ASP A 76 9.83 -12.71 -9.50
CA ASP A 76 10.63 -11.93 -10.46
C ASP A 76 9.82 -10.82 -11.15
N GLU A 77 8.48 -10.85 -11.01
CA GLU A 77 7.59 -9.92 -11.68
C GLU A 77 7.64 -8.53 -11.02
N LYS A 78 7.68 -7.47 -11.85
CA LYS A 78 7.82 -6.07 -11.41
C LYS A 78 6.70 -5.22 -11.98
N LEU A 79 5.97 -4.56 -11.08
CA LEU A 79 4.92 -3.64 -11.47
C LEU A 79 5.51 -2.39 -12.14
N ASP A 80 5.18 -2.17 -13.41
CA ASP A 80 5.60 -1.00 -14.18
C ASP A 80 4.66 0.19 -13.96
N GLY A 81 3.37 -0.09 -13.80
CA GLY A 81 2.38 0.97 -13.62
C GLY A 81 1.00 0.48 -13.23
N THR A 82 0.19 1.42 -12.72
CA THR A 82 -1.21 1.19 -12.39
C THR A 82 -2.06 2.28 -13.01
N LEU A 83 -3.15 1.89 -13.66
CA LEU A 83 -4.06 2.77 -14.38
C LEU A 83 -5.50 2.51 -13.96
N PRO A 84 -6.29 3.53 -13.57
CA PRO A 84 -7.72 3.36 -13.40
C PRO A 84 -8.36 3.11 -14.77
N CYS A 85 -9.17 2.07 -14.89
CA CYS A 85 -9.87 1.76 -16.15
C CYS A 85 -11.21 1.05 -15.90
N THR A 86 -12.00 0.96 -16.95
CA THR A 86 -13.26 0.21 -16.99
C THR A 86 -13.10 -0.99 -17.90
N LEU A 87 -13.42 -2.18 -17.39
CA LEU A 87 -13.45 -3.41 -18.17
C LEU A 87 -14.88 -3.70 -18.63
N TRP A 88 -15.08 -3.84 -19.93
CA TRP A 88 -16.35 -4.32 -20.45
C TRP A 88 -16.42 -5.84 -20.31
N THR A 89 -17.42 -6.32 -19.57
CA THR A 89 -17.62 -7.75 -19.33
C THR A 89 -18.69 -8.30 -20.27
N PRO A 90 -18.37 -9.24 -21.17
CA PRO A 90 -19.36 -9.79 -22.11
C PRO A 90 -20.46 -10.58 -21.40
N TYR A 91 -20.14 -11.24 -20.29
CA TYR A 91 -21.08 -12.07 -19.53
C TYR A 91 -22.24 -11.25 -18.95
N ASN A 92 -21.94 -10.11 -18.33
CA ASN A 92 -22.96 -9.22 -17.73
C ASN A 92 -23.35 -8.05 -18.64
N LYS A 93 -22.75 -7.92 -19.84
CA LYS A 93 -22.92 -6.80 -20.78
C LYS A 93 -22.77 -5.42 -20.13
N GLN A 94 -21.92 -5.32 -19.11
CA GLN A 94 -21.75 -4.12 -18.29
C GLN A 94 -20.28 -3.69 -18.22
N HIS A 95 -20.08 -2.38 -18.02
CA HIS A 95 -18.77 -1.81 -17.73
C HIS A 95 -18.51 -1.88 -16.23
N VAL A 96 -17.40 -2.50 -15.85
CA VAL A 96 -16.97 -2.64 -14.47
C VAL A 96 -15.79 -1.72 -14.23
N TRP A 97 -15.93 -0.82 -13.26
CA TRP A 97 -14.83 0.07 -12.87
C TRP A 97 -13.79 -0.67 -12.04
N GLY A 98 -12.52 -0.46 -12.35
CA GLY A 98 -11.42 -1.13 -11.68
C GLY A 98 -10.09 -0.38 -11.79
N LYS A 99 -9.02 -1.13 -11.50
CA LYS A 99 -7.64 -0.72 -11.72
C LYS A 99 -6.95 -1.80 -12.55
N MET A 100 -6.23 -1.38 -13.57
CA MET A 100 -5.33 -2.23 -14.33
C MET A 100 -3.90 -2.05 -13.83
N TYR A 101 -3.20 -3.16 -13.67
CA TYR A 101 -1.81 -3.25 -13.29
C TYR A 101 -1.04 -3.80 -14.49
N LEU A 102 -0.01 -3.08 -14.89
CA LEU A 102 0.86 -3.43 -16.00
C LEU A 102 2.19 -3.91 -15.45
N SER A 103 2.63 -5.03 -15.98
CA SER A 103 3.92 -5.63 -15.71
C SER A 103 4.50 -6.16 -17.02
N ASN A 104 5.77 -6.56 -16.99
CA ASN A 104 6.50 -6.94 -18.19
C ASN A 104 5.90 -8.19 -18.88
N ASN A 105 5.40 -9.15 -18.09
CA ASN A 105 4.84 -10.41 -18.61
C ASN A 105 3.33 -10.55 -18.36
N TYR A 106 2.75 -9.70 -17.51
CA TYR A 106 1.34 -9.84 -17.10
C TYR A 106 0.60 -8.50 -17.15
N ILE A 107 -0.66 -8.58 -17.58
CA ILE A 107 -1.64 -7.51 -17.42
C ILE A 107 -2.71 -8.02 -16.46
N CYS A 108 -2.89 -7.33 -15.34
CA CYS A 108 -3.89 -7.71 -14.34
C CYS A 108 -4.95 -6.63 -14.17
N PHE A 109 -6.19 -7.03 -13.93
CA PHE A 109 -7.31 -6.13 -13.65
C PHE A 109 -7.96 -6.49 -12.32
N GLU A 110 -8.13 -5.49 -11.46
CA GLU A 110 -8.83 -5.58 -10.18
C GLU A 110 -10.13 -4.77 -10.27
N SER A 111 -11.28 -5.46 -10.14
CA SER A 111 -12.58 -4.79 -10.06
C SER A 111 -12.80 -4.14 -8.70
N ARG A 112 -13.40 -2.94 -8.67
CA ARG A 112 -13.80 -2.28 -7.41
C ARG A 112 -15.13 -2.76 -6.85
N VAL A 113 -15.97 -3.37 -7.69
CA VAL A 113 -17.36 -3.70 -7.35
C VAL A 113 -17.51 -5.15 -6.92
N CYS A 114 -16.62 -6.02 -7.40
CA CYS A 114 -16.62 -7.44 -7.11
C CYS A 114 -15.18 -7.90 -6.93
N LEU A 115 -14.94 -8.92 -6.09
CA LEU A 115 -13.63 -9.58 -5.92
C LEU A 115 -13.19 -10.38 -7.17
N PHE A 116 -13.54 -9.91 -8.37
CA PHE A 116 -13.04 -10.45 -9.63
C PHE A 116 -11.70 -9.81 -9.93
N SER A 117 -10.65 -10.64 -9.86
CA SER A 117 -9.35 -10.36 -10.44
C SER A 117 -9.22 -11.12 -11.76
N MET A 118 -8.75 -10.44 -12.79
CA MET A 118 -8.42 -11.04 -14.09
C MET A 118 -6.92 -10.90 -14.32
N ILE A 119 -6.29 -11.96 -14.81
CA ILE A 119 -4.87 -12.00 -15.13
C ILE A 119 -4.76 -12.46 -16.59
N VAL A 120 -4.04 -11.69 -17.39
CA VAL A 120 -3.68 -12.03 -18.76
C VAL A 120 -2.16 -12.14 -18.81
N GLU A 121 -1.68 -13.29 -19.23
CA GLU A 121 -0.25 -13.53 -19.49
C GLU A 121 0.07 -13.09 -20.91
N CYS A 122 1.04 -12.20 -21.05
CA CYS A 122 1.53 -11.69 -22.31
C CYS A 122 2.74 -12.54 -22.73
N PHE A 123 2.57 -13.35 -23.79
CA PHE A 123 3.63 -14.13 -24.44
C PHE A 123 4.29 -13.33 -25.57
#